data_AF-A0A3B0V7R0-F1
#
_entry.id   AF-A0A3B0V7R0-F1
#
_cell.length_a   1.000
_cell.length_b   1.000
_cell.length_c   1.000
_cell.angle_alpha   90.00
_cell.angle_beta   90.00
_cell.angle_gamma   90.00
#
_symmetry.space_group_name_H-M   'P 1'
#
loop_
_entity.id
_entity.type
_entity.pdbx_description
1 polymer ?
#
loop_
_entity_poly.entity_id
_entity_poly.type
_entity_poly.pdbx_seq_one_letter_code
_entity_poly.pdbx_strand_id
1 'polypeptide(L)'
;MMTLYNDILNQAKRLPLNEQLRLIAYLSEQTRLAKRQKSVTPKSWYDLRGAASYPLMSEDAQEWISASRQEDENYRNKQLHSKR
;
A
#
# COMPACT_ATOMS: atom_id res chain seq x y z
N MET A 1 -14.87 -2.70 40.41
CA MET A 1 -14.14 -1.65 39.68
C MET A 1 -14.91 -1.34 38.41
N MET A 2 -15.32 -0.08 38.17
CA MET A 2 -15.85 0.31 36.87
C MET A 2 -14.68 0.46 35.89
N THR A 3 -14.75 -0.25 34.77
CA THR A 3 -13.76 -0.15 33.70
C THR A 3 -14.05 1.09 32.86
N LEU A 4 -13.01 1.79 32.38
CA LEU A 4 -13.10 2.94 31.47
C LEU A 4 -14.13 2.74 30.34
N TYR A 5 -14.23 1.52 29.81
CA TYR A 5 -15.22 1.15 28.80
C TYR A 5 -16.67 1.41 29.24
N ASN A 6 -17.04 1.01 30.46
CA ASN A 6 -18.39 1.17 30.98
C ASN A 6 -18.72 2.64 31.24
N ASP A 7 -17.73 3.44 31.63
CA ASP A 7 -17.93 4.88 31.85
C ASP A 7 -18.18 5.61 30.54
N ILE A 8 -17.40 5.31 29.49
CA ILE A 8 -17.62 5.85 28.14
C ILE A 8 -18.97 5.41 27.60
N LEU A 9 -19.37 4.14 27.82
CA LEU A 9 -20.67 3.64 27.37
C LEU A 9 -21.82 4.38 28.07
N ASN A 10 -21.70 4.63 29.36
CA ASN A 10 -22.71 5.38 30.13
C ASN A 10 -22.77 6.85 29.72
N GLN A 11 -21.63 7.47 29.41
CA GLN A 11 -21.59 8.85 28.88
C GLN A 11 -22.20 8.94 27.49
N ALA A 12 -21.88 8.00 26.59
CA ALA A 12 -22.43 7.97 25.23
C ALA A 12 -23.96 7.86 25.23
N LYS A 13 -24.54 7.07 26.13
CA LYS A 13 -26.00 6.94 26.29
C LYS A 13 -26.69 8.23 26.73
N ARG A 14 -25.99 9.14 27.39
CA ARG A 14 -26.53 10.43 27.87
C ARG A 14 -26.52 11.51 26.80
N LEU A 15 -25.81 11.29 25.68
CA LEU A 15 -25.75 12.25 24.58
C LEU A 15 -27.08 12.27 23.81
N PRO A 16 -27.48 13.42 23.23
CA PRO A 16 -28.59 13.48 22.31
C PRO A 16 -28.29 12.68 21.02
N LEU A 17 -29.35 12.24 20.31
CA LEU A 17 -29.24 11.31 19.18
C LEU A 17 -28.27 11.79 18.08
N ASN A 18 -28.28 13.09 17.77
CA ASN A 18 -27.38 13.70 16.80
C ASN A 18 -25.90 13.57 17.19
N GLU A 19 -25.58 13.73 18.47
CA GLU A 19 -24.22 13.59 19.00
C GLU A 19 -23.79 12.13 19.08
N GLN A 20 -24.71 11.21 19.40
CA GLN A 20 -24.45 9.77 19.33
C GLN A 20 -24.07 9.34 17.90
N LEU A 21 -24.81 9.83 16.89
CA LEU A 21 -24.51 9.54 15.48
C LEU A 21 -23.14 10.11 15.06
N ARG A 22 -22.81 11.34 15.49
CA ARG A 22 -21.47 11.92 15.26
C ARG A 22 -20.36 11.11 15.90
N LEU A 23 -20.57 10.64 17.14
CA LEU A 23 -19.63 9.80 17.86
C LEU A 23 -19.40 8.46 17.15
N ILE A 24 -20.46 7.82 16.66
CA ILE A 24 -20.37 6.58 15.88
C ILE A 24 -19.56 6.80 14.61
N ALA A 25 -19.84 7.88 13.86
CA ALA A 25 -19.11 8.20 12.63
C ALA A 25 -17.62 8.47 12.90
N TYR A 26 -17.32 9.19 13.98
CA TYR A 26 -15.94 9.45 14.38
C TYR A 26 -15.19 8.17 14.76
N LEU A 27 -15.79 7.32 15.61
CA LEU A 27 -15.16 6.08 16.06
C LEU A 27 -14.99 5.06 14.92
N SER A 28 -15.95 4.99 14.00
CA SER A 28 -15.85 4.11 12.83
C SER A 28 -14.72 4.55 11.90
N GLU A 29 -14.58 5.85 11.65
CA GLU A 29 -13.48 6.41 10.86
C GLU A 29 -12.11 6.18 11.52
N GLN A 30 -11.99 6.44 12.83
CA GLN A 30 -10.75 6.16 13.56
C GLN A 30 -10.38 4.67 13.48
N THR A 31 -11.36 3.77 13.63
CA THR A 31 -11.13 2.32 13.53
C THR A 31 -10.69 1.91 12.12
N ARG A 32 -11.29 2.50 11.09
CA ARG A 32 -10.93 2.28 9.69
C ARG A 32 -9.49 2.73 9.39
N LEU A 33 -9.10 3.90 9.88
CA LEU A 33 -7.74 4.43 9.74
C LEU A 33 -6.71 3.58 10.47
N ALA A 34 -7.01 3.16 11.71
CA ALA A 34 -6.14 2.27 12.48
C ALA A 34 -5.97 0.91 11.80
N LYS A 35 -7.03 0.35 11.20
CA LYS A 35 -6.93 -0.87 10.38
C LYS A 35 -6.05 -0.67 9.14
N ARG A 36 -6.21 0.45 8.43
CA ARG A 36 -5.38 0.76 7.25
C ARG A 36 -3.90 0.84 7.60
N GLN A 37 -3.55 1.50 8.71
CA GLN A 37 -2.18 1.58 9.20
C GLN A 37 -1.62 0.20 9.58
N LYS A 38 -2.42 -0.65 10.22
CA LYS A 38 -2.02 -2.03 10.54
C LYS A 38 -1.94 -2.96 9.31
N SER A 39 -2.67 -2.66 8.23
CA SER A 39 -2.61 -3.41 6.98
C SER A 39 -1.44 -3.03 6.06
N VAL A 40 -0.60 -2.05 6.46
CA VAL A 40 0.66 -1.77 5.77
C VAL A 40 1.77 -2.68 6.31
N THR A 41 1.50 -3.98 6.44
CA THR A 41 2.59 -4.93 6.19
C THR A 41 2.87 -4.84 4.70
N PRO A 42 4.07 -4.42 4.27
CA PRO A 42 4.43 -4.50 2.85
C PRO A 42 4.17 -5.95 2.42
N LYS A 43 3.34 -6.13 1.38
CA LYS A 43 3.07 -7.46 0.83
C LYS A 43 4.42 -8.13 0.62
N SER A 44 4.60 -9.34 1.14
CA SER A 44 5.83 -10.06 0.90
C SER A 44 5.98 -10.21 -0.60
N TRP A 45 7.19 -10.09 -1.14
CA TRP A 45 7.44 -10.41 -2.56
C TRP A 45 6.92 -11.80 -2.92
N TYR A 46 6.90 -12.71 -1.93
CA TYR A 46 6.31 -14.04 -2.04
C TYR A 46 4.80 -14.02 -2.34
N ASP A 47 4.06 -13.08 -1.75
CA ASP A 47 2.60 -12.93 -1.89
C ASP A 47 2.21 -12.36 -3.26
N LEU A 48 3.17 -11.75 -3.97
CA LEU A 48 2.96 -11.14 -5.29
C LEU A 48 3.32 -12.08 -6.45
N ARG A 49 3.92 -13.24 -6.18
CA ARG A 49 4.33 -14.18 -7.23
C ARG A 49 3.11 -14.76 -7.93
N GLY A 50 3.06 -14.64 -9.26
CA GLY A 50 1.97 -15.16 -10.09
C GLY A 50 0.72 -14.27 -10.15
N ALA A 51 0.74 -13.08 -9.54
CA ALA A 51 -0.38 -12.13 -9.63
C ALA A 51 -0.51 -11.45 -11.00
N ALA A 52 0.54 -11.51 -11.81
CA ALA A 52 0.59 -10.98 -13.16
C ALA A 52 0.47 -12.10 -14.18
N SER A 53 -0.45 -11.95 -15.13
CA SER A 53 -0.48 -12.81 -16.33
C SER A 53 0.76 -12.55 -17.17
N TYR A 54 1.33 -13.61 -17.74
CA TYR A 54 2.44 -13.49 -18.67
C TYR A 54 1.93 -13.41 -20.12
N PRO A 55 2.40 -12.46 -20.94
CA PRO A 55 3.22 -11.29 -20.59
C PRO A 55 2.37 -10.17 -19.95
N LEU A 56 2.88 -9.50 -18.92
CA LEU A 56 2.12 -8.45 -18.22
C LEU A 56 1.98 -7.18 -19.07
N MET A 57 2.96 -6.90 -19.94
CA MET A 57 3.06 -5.68 -20.75
C MET A 57 3.13 -5.98 -22.25
N SER A 58 2.59 -7.13 -22.67
CA SER A 58 2.66 -7.63 -24.05
C SER A 58 4.07 -7.89 -24.61
N GLU A 59 5.13 -7.57 -23.86
CA GLU A 59 6.53 -7.87 -24.15
C GLU A 59 7.04 -8.99 -23.23
N ASP A 60 7.79 -9.93 -23.81
CA ASP A 60 8.45 -11.00 -23.08
C ASP A 60 9.53 -10.40 -22.15
N ALA A 61 9.63 -10.90 -20.92
CA ALA A 61 10.56 -10.35 -19.94
C ALA A 61 12.02 -10.48 -20.38
N GLN A 62 12.35 -11.58 -21.07
CA GLN A 62 13.69 -11.83 -21.60
C GLN A 62 14.01 -10.91 -22.78
N GLU A 63 13.02 -10.60 -23.63
CA GLU A 63 13.15 -9.62 -24.72
C GLU A 63 13.49 -8.24 -24.16
N TRP A 64 12.71 -7.75 -23.19
CA TRP A 64 12.93 -6.44 -22.56
C TRP A 64 14.31 -6.32 -21.88
N ILE A 65 14.73 -7.36 -21.14
CA ILE A 65 16.05 -7.42 -20.49
C ILE A 65 17.16 -7.35 -21.54
N SER A 66 17.00 -8.08 -22.64
CA SER A 66 18.01 -8.14 -23.72
C SER A 66 18.15 -6.78 -24.41
N ALA A 67 17.03 -6.13 -24.72
CA ALA A 67 17.02 -4.78 -25.30
C ALA A 67 17.68 -3.76 -24.37
N SER A 68 17.28 -3.74 -23.09
CA SER A 68 17.83 -2.80 -22.10
C SER A 68 19.34 -2.98 -21.89
N ARG A 69 19.84 -4.22 -21.87
CA ARG A 69 21.29 -4.48 -21.76
C ARG A 69 22.06 -4.00 -22.98
N GLN A 70 21.50 -4.21 -24.18
CA GLN A 70 22.12 -3.78 -25.42
C GLN A 70 22.18 -2.26 -25.51
N GLU A 71 21.14 -1.55 -25.07
CA GLU A 71 21.15 -0.09 -24.95
C GLU A 71 22.25 0.42 -24.02
N ASP A 72 22.37 -0.18 -22.83
CA ASP A 72 23.42 0.13 -21.85
C ASP A 72 24.82 -0.10 -22.42
N GLU A 73 25.03 -1.22 -23.10
CA GLU A 73 26.31 -1.55 -23.73
C GLU A 73 26.65 -0.54 -24.84
N ASN A 74 25.69 -0.20 -25.68
CA ASN A 74 25.84 0.83 -26.71
C ASN A 74 26.18 2.19 -26.11
N TYR A 75 25.54 2.57 -24.99
CA TYR A 75 25.85 3.81 -24.29
C TYR A 75 27.29 3.81 -23.76
N ARG A 76 27.72 2.73 -23.09
CA ARG A 76 29.10 2.58 -22.59
C ARG A 76 30.12 2.64 -23.72
N ASN A 77 29.86 1.95 -24.82
CA ASN A 77 30.76 1.96 -25.98
C ASN A 77 30.88 3.35 -26.60
N LYS A 78 29.78 4.10 -26.75
CA LYS A 78 29.82 5.50 -27.22
C LYS A 78 30.66 6.39 -26.31
N GLN A 79 30.51 6.27 -25.00
CA GLN A 79 31.30 7.05 -24.04
C GLN A 79 32.81 6.71 -24.08
N LEU A 80 33.15 5.43 -24.28
CA LEU A 80 34.54 5.00 -24.41
C LEU A 80 35.20 5.49 -25.72
N HIS A 81 34.45 5.54 -26.81
CA HIS A 81 34.96 5.99 -28.12
C HIS A 81 34.92 7.51 -28.29
N SER A 82 34.06 8.23 -27.58
CA SER A 82 34.03 9.71 -27.57
C SER A 82 35.17 10.35 -26.77
N LYS A 83 35.93 9.56 -26.00
CA LYS A 83 36.99 10.03 -25.10
C LYS A 83 38.41 9.77 -25.65
N ARG A 84 38.51 9.36 -26.91
CA ARG A 84 39.76 9.26 -27.70
C ARG A 84 39.80 10.39 -28.71
#